data_AF-A0A1G1EIN1-F1
#
_entry.id   AF-A0A1G1EIN1-F1
#
_cell.length_a   1.000
_cell.length_b   1.000
_cell.length_c   1.000
_cell.angle_alpha   90.00
_cell.angle_beta   90.00
_cell.angle_gamma   90.00
#
_symmetry.space_group_name_H-M   'P 1'
#
loop_
_entity.id
_entity.type
_entity.pdbx_description
1 polymer ?
#
loop_
_entity_poly.entity_id
_entity_poly.type
_entity_poly.pdbx_seq_one_letter_code
_entity_poly.pdbx_strand_id
1 'polypeptide(L)'
;MSIDDKELEDSMPATELNWTDEAIVRMKNVPFFIRKSVVRGIEQYAKDKGVNVVDADVVSRARQEREGAAVADKKRKETAAAKEETENTKEVKRQYVNFSFYKLDPAFCRLPKADQERGKKEFMTVLEEYDNSDKMILLSYTMVGIRADADIMLWRISYELEEFQKMTTKLRQTGLGTYLTVVTSYLSMTKRSIYQDMFNPEHEEDRTHIIPGKAKYLFIYPFVKKREWYLLTKFTRQGIMDEHIYVGNKYPSVKLNTTYSFGIDDFEFVVAFETDYPQDFLDLVMDLRETEGSRFTERDTPIFTCIAVSLEDAVSSLGI
;
A
#
# COMPACT_ATOMS: atom_id res chain seq x y z
N MET A 1 17.42 17.99 -26.89
CA MET A 1 17.30 19.08 -25.90
C MET A 1 16.24 18.62 -24.92
N SER A 2 16.65 18.27 -23.70
CA SER A 2 15.75 18.00 -22.59
C SER A 2 15.12 19.33 -22.17
N ILE A 3 13.79 19.44 -22.27
CA ILE A 3 13.05 20.59 -21.75
C ILE A 3 13.18 20.52 -20.22
N ASP A 4 13.53 21.62 -19.57
CA ASP A 4 13.66 21.73 -18.11
C ASP A 4 12.29 21.49 -17.44
N ASP A 5 12.24 20.73 -16.34
CA ASP A 5 10.98 20.41 -15.64
C ASP A 5 10.26 21.68 -15.16
N LYS A 6 11.02 22.74 -14.85
CA LYS A 6 10.47 24.07 -14.54
C LYS A 6 9.80 24.76 -15.74
N GLU A 7 10.30 24.55 -16.95
CA GLU A 7 9.68 25.09 -18.16
C GLU A 7 8.38 24.36 -18.50
N LEU A 8 8.28 23.06 -18.18
CA LEU A 8 7.06 22.27 -18.34
C LEU A 8 5.96 22.70 -17.34
N GLU A 9 6.33 22.97 -16.09
CA GLU A 9 5.40 23.43 -15.05
C GLU A 9 4.73 24.77 -15.38
N ASP A 10 5.44 25.68 -16.04
CA ASP A 10 4.92 27.00 -16.41
C ASP A 10 4.26 27.03 -17.80
N SER A 11 4.42 25.97 -18.60
CA SER A 11 3.92 25.92 -19.97
C SER A 11 2.41 25.69 -20.04
N MET A 12 1.72 26.52 -20.83
CA MET A 12 0.35 26.26 -21.25
C MET A 12 0.35 25.37 -22.50
N PRO A 13 -0.52 24.35 -22.56
CA PRO A 13 -0.71 23.58 -23.79
C PRO A 13 -1.31 24.49 -24.88
N ALA A 14 -1.07 24.16 -26.15
CA ALA A 14 -1.64 24.89 -27.27
C ALA A 14 -3.19 24.94 -27.16
N THR A 15 -3.73 26.16 -27.20
CA THR A 15 -5.17 26.45 -27.08
C THR A 15 -5.75 26.77 -28.44
N GLU A 16 -6.96 26.29 -28.72
CA GLU A 16 -7.70 26.61 -29.95
C GLU A 16 -8.59 27.84 -29.78
N LEU A 17 -8.88 28.24 -28.54
CA LEU A 17 -9.63 29.45 -28.20
C LEU A 17 -8.75 30.50 -27.52
N ASN A 18 -9.27 31.73 -27.42
CA ASN A 18 -8.60 32.80 -26.69
C ASN A 18 -8.87 32.67 -25.19
N TRP A 19 -7.81 32.69 -24.37
CA TRP A 19 -7.90 32.60 -22.91
C TRP A 19 -7.51 33.94 -22.28
N THR A 20 -8.20 34.32 -21.20
CA THR A 20 -7.81 35.47 -20.37
C THR A 20 -6.62 35.11 -19.47
N ASP A 21 -5.83 36.10 -19.07
CA ASP A 21 -4.68 35.90 -18.17
C ASP A 21 -5.11 35.28 -16.83
N GLU A 22 -6.27 35.68 -16.30
CA GLU A 22 -6.83 35.11 -15.07
C GLU A 22 -7.17 33.62 -15.22
N ALA A 23 -7.71 33.21 -16.38
CA ALA A 23 -8.00 31.81 -16.67
C ALA A 23 -6.71 30.98 -16.85
N ILE A 24 -5.67 31.57 -17.46
CA ILE A 24 -4.35 30.95 -17.63
C ILE A 24 -3.69 30.70 -16.26
N VAL A 25 -3.73 31.69 -15.37
CA VAL A 25 -3.18 31.55 -14.00
C VAL A 25 -3.87 30.41 -13.24
N ARG A 26 -5.18 30.21 -13.43
CA ARG A 26 -5.89 29.07 -12.85
C ARG A 26 -5.43 27.73 -13.40
N MET A 27 -5.05 27.67 -14.67
CA MET A 27 -4.51 26.44 -15.28
C MET A 27 -3.09 26.12 -14.78
N LYS A 28 -2.32 27.10 -14.31
CA LYS A 28 -1.02 26.83 -13.68
C LYS A 28 -1.14 26.04 -12.38
N ASN A 29 -2.24 26.22 -11.64
CA ASN A 29 -2.55 25.40 -10.45
C ASN A 29 -3.00 23.97 -10.79
N VAL A 30 -3.23 23.66 -12.06
CA VAL A 30 -3.51 22.29 -12.53
C VAL A 30 -2.16 21.64 -12.87
N PRO A 31 -1.87 20.44 -12.33
CA PRO A 31 -0.63 19.73 -12.62
C PRO A 31 -0.40 19.57 -14.13
N PHE A 32 0.82 19.87 -14.60
CA PHE A 32 1.13 20.00 -16.03
C PHE A 32 0.75 18.76 -16.86
N PHE A 33 0.90 17.57 -16.28
CA PHE A 33 0.63 16.28 -16.92
C PHE A 33 -0.86 16.00 -17.18
N ILE A 34 -1.78 16.64 -16.46
CA ILE A 34 -3.24 16.60 -16.77
C ILE A 34 -3.76 17.90 -17.41
N ARG A 35 -2.98 18.99 -17.36
CA ARG A 35 -3.36 20.33 -17.84
C ARG A 35 -3.87 20.33 -19.28
N LYS A 36 -3.23 19.57 -20.18
CA LYS A 36 -3.66 19.42 -21.59
C LYS A 36 -5.09 18.85 -21.72
N SER A 37 -5.44 17.85 -20.93
CA SER A 37 -6.78 17.23 -20.94
C SER A 37 -7.84 18.17 -20.35
N VAL A 38 -7.46 18.93 -19.30
CA VAL A 38 -8.32 19.92 -18.67
C VAL A 38 -8.61 21.08 -19.61
N VAL A 39 -7.58 21.65 -20.25
CA VAL A 39 -7.71 22.73 -21.24
C VAL A 39 -8.60 22.30 -22.40
N ARG A 40 -8.34 21.12 -23.00
CA ARG A 40 -9.19 20.59 -24.09
C ARG A 40 -10.66 20.43 -23.67
N GLY A 41 -10.90 20.02 -22.43
CA GLY A 41 -12.25 19.90 -21.88
C GLY A 41 -12.97 21.24 -21.72
N ILE A 42 -12.25 22.26 -21.26
CA ILE A 42 -12.79 23.61 -21.08
C ILE A 42 -13.04 24.27 -22.44
N GLU A 43 -12.18 24.04 -23.44
CA GLU A 43 -12.40 24.56 -24.79
C GLU A 43 -13.58 23.89 -25.48
N GLN A 44 -13.74 22.57 -25.30
CA GLN A 44 -14.93 21.88 -25.81
C GLN A 44 -16.20 22.43 -25.17
N TYR A 45 -16.18 22.65 -23.85
CA TYR A 45 -17.28 23.30 -23.14
C TYR A 45 -17.60 24.69 -23.69
N ALA A 46 -16.58 25.52 -23.89
CA ALA A 46 -16.74 26.85 -24.43
C ALA A 46 -17.35 26.82 -25.84
N LYS A 47 -16.87 25.93 -26.73
CA LYS A 47 -17.45 25.72 -28.06
C LYS A 47 -18.90 25.28 -28.00
N ASP A 48 -19.24 24.31 -27.14
CA ASP A 48 -20.59 23.79 -26.99
C ASP A 48 -21.58 24.85 -26.47
N LYS A 49 -21.10 25.82 -25.68
CA LYS A 49 -21.89 26.97 -25.18
C LYS A 49 -21.77 28.21 -26.07
N GLY A 50 -21.08 28.14 -27.20
CA GLY A 50 -20.89 29.27 -28.14
C GLY A 50 -20.03 30.41 -27.58
N VAL A 51 -19.16 30.13 -26.62
CA VAL A 51 -18.27 31.10 -25.99
C VAL A 51 -16.92 31.11 -26.70
N ASN A 52 -16.50 32.27 -27.20
CA ASN A 52 -15.27 32.44 -27.98
C ASN A 52 -14.04 32.83 -27.15
N VAL A 53 -14.25 33.26 -25.90
CA VAL A 53 -13.18 33.65 -24.96
C VAL A 53 -13.35 32.90 -23.65
N VAL A 54 -12.32 32.16 -23.24
CA VAL A 54 -12.30 31.42 -21.98
C VAL A 54 -11.82 32.34 -20.86
N ASP A 55 -12.79 32.82 -20.07
CA ASP A 55 -12.55 33.58 -18.84
C ASP A 55 -12.57 32.68 -17.60
N ALA A 56 -12.26 33.29 -16.45
CA ALA A 56 -12.29 32.62 -15.16
C ALA A 56 -13.65 31.96 -14.83
N ASP A 57 -14.76 32.55 -15.27
CA ASP A 57 -16.11 32.04 -15.00
C ASP A 57 -16.46 30.86 -15.91
N VAL A 58 -16.02 30.87 -17.17
CA VAL A 58 -16.12 29.73 -18.10
C VAL A 58 -15.36 28.53 -17.53
N VAL A 59 -14.16 28.74 -16.98
CA VAL A 59 -13.39 27.68 -16.30
C VAL A 59 -14.17 27.10 -15.11
N SER A 60 -14.76 27.96 -14.27
CA SER A 60 -15.55 27.53 -13.11
C SER A 60 -16.80 26.74 -13.52
N ARG A 61 -17.54 27.21 -14.53
CA ARG A 61 -18.76 26.55 -15.03
C ARG A 61 -18.45 25.22 -15.71
N ALA A 62 -17.39 25.17 -16.53
CA ALA A 62 -16.93 23.94 -17.16
C ALA A 62 -16.57 22.87 -16.12
N ARG A 63 -15.94 23.29 -15.02
CA ARG A 63 -15.59 22.41 -13.90
C ARG A 63 -16.84 21.90 -13.17
N GLN A 64 -17.77 22.78 -12.81
CA GLN A 64 -19.02 22.40 -12.14
C GLN A 64 -19.89 21.47 -13.00
N GLU A 65 -19.98 21.70 -14.30
CA GLU A 65 -20.76 20.85 -15.22
C GLU A 65 -20.09 19.49 -15.42
N ARG A 66 -18.76 19.43 -15.51
CA ARG A 66 -18.01 18.15 -15.48
C ARG A 66 -18.18 17.41 -14.16
N GLU A 67 -18.14 18.10 -13.03
CA GLU A 67 -18.39 17.51 -11.71
C GLU A 67 -19.82 16.95 -11.62
N GLY A 68 -20.82 17.69 -12.09
CA GLY A 68 -22.22 17.25 -12.16
C GLY A 68 -22.44 16.05 -13.10
N ALA A 69 -21.85 16.09 -14.29
CA ALA A 69 -21.92 15.00 -15.26
C ALA A 69 -21.19 13.74 -14.77
N ALA A 70 -20.04 13.90 -14.12
CA ALA A 70 -19.31 12.79 -13.49
C ALA A 70 -20.10 12.16 -12.33
N VAL A 71 -20.81 12.97 -11.54
CA VAL A 71 -21.70 12.47 -10.47
C VAL A 71 -22.90 11.71 -11.06
N ALA A 72 -23.46 12.17 -12.18
CA ALA A 72 -24.56 11.49 -12.87
C ALA A 72 -24.12 10.18 -13.54
N ASP A 73 -22.98 10.19 -14.24
CA ASP A 73 -22.39 8.99 -14.86
C ASP A 73 -21.97 7.97 -13.81
N LYS A 74 -21.45 8.44 -12.66
CA LYS A 74 -21.16 7.60 -11.50
C LYS A 74 -22.42 6.98 -10.91
N LYS A 75 -23.51 7.72 -10.72
CA LYS A 75 -24.80 7.13 -10.29
C LYS A 75 -25.28 6.05 -11.26
N ARG A 76 -25.10 6.28 -12.56
CA ARG A 76 -25.48 5.31 -13.60
C ARG A 76 -24.60 4.06 -13.57
N LYS A 77 -23.29 4.22 -13.40
CA LYS A 77 -22.32 3.13 -13.24
C LYS A 77 -22.46 2.40 -11.92
N GLU A 78 -22.77 3.07 -10.82
CA GLU A 78 -23.08 2.45 -9.52
C GLU A 78 -24.38 1.64 -9.58
N THR A 79 -25.39 2.13 -10.32
CA THR A 79 -26.64 1.38 -10.54
C THR A 79 -26.44 0.18 -11.46
N ALA A 80 -25.53 0.27 -12.44
CA ALA A 80 -25.17 -0.83 -13.32
C ALA A 80 -24.27 -1.86 -12.60
N ALA A 81 -23.27 -1.41 -11.84
CA ALA A 81 -22.40 -2.24 -11.02
C ALA A 81 -23.17 -2.93 -9.89
N ALA A 82 -24.14 -2.26 -9.26
CA ALA A 82 -25.02 -2.90 -8.27
C ALA A 82 -25.91 -4.00 -8.88
N LYS A 83 -26.27 -3.87 -10.16
CA LYS A 83 -27.00 -4.90 -10.92
C LYS A 83 -26.11 -6.07 -11.34
N GLU A 84 -24.86 -5.80 -11.76
CA GLU A 84 -23.88 -6.85 -12.06
C GLU A 84 -23.39 -7.57 -10.79
N GLU A 85 -23.23 -6.86 -9.65
CA GLU A 85 -22.91 -7.46 -8.35
C GLU A 85 -24.01 -8.39 -7.86
N THR A 86 -25.29 -8.11 -8.15
CA THR A 86 -26.39 -9.01 -7.78
C THR A 86 -26.48 -10.26 -8.66
N GLU A 87 -25.92 -10.25 -9.87
CA GLU A 87 -25.94 -11.39 -10.80
C GLU A 87 -24.69 -12.29 -10.69
N ASN A 88 -23.60 -11.84 -10.04
CA ASN A 88 -22.32 -12.57 -10.05
C ASN A 88 -21.60 -12.66 -8.68
N THR A 89 -22.32 -12.75 -7.55
CA THR A 89 -21.71 -12.96 -6.23
C THR A 89 -21.19 -14.39 -6.06
N LYS A 90 -19.99 -14.68 -6.57
CA LYS A 90 -19.08 -15.54 -5.81
C LYS A 90 -18.47 -14.67 -4.73
N GLU A 91 -18.83 -14.94 -3.48
CA GLU A 91 -18.26 -14.24 -2.32
C GLU A 91 -16.73 -14.44 -2.32
N VAL A 92 -15.98 -13.36 -2.61
CA VAL A 92 -14.53 -13.43 -2.64
C VAL A 92 -14.02 -13.59 -1.21
N LYS A 93 -13.52 -14.79 -0.90
CA LYS A 93 -12.96 -15.11 0.41
C LYS A 93 -11.71 -14.25 0.64
N ARG A 94 -11.72 -13.47 1.72
CA ARG A 94 -10.60 -12.58 2.09
C ARG A 94 -9.62 -13.29 3.03
N GLN A 95 -8.34 -12.95 2.92
CA GLN A 95 -7.28 -13.51 3.75
C GLN A 95 -7.01 -12.60 4.95
N TYR A 96 -6.87 -13.19 6.13
CA TYR A 96 -6.20 -12.56 7.25
C TYR A 96 -4.70 -12.59 7.02
N VAL A 97 -4.04 -11.51 7.41
CA VAL A 97 -2.61 -11.30 7.22
C VAL A 97 -2.02 -10.88 8.56
N ASN A 98 -0.94 -11.53 8.94
CA ASN A 98 -0.23 -11.21 10.16
C ASN A 98 1.28 -11.12 9.95
N PHE A 99 1.89 -10.08 10.51
CA PHE A 99 3.33 -9.90 10.57
C PHE A 99 3.75 -9.95 12.03
N SER A 100 4.44 -11.01 12.45
CA SER A 100 4.84 -11.20 13.85
C SER A 100 6.35 -11.08 14.00
N PHE A 101 6.79 -10.09 14.77
CA PHE A 101 8.20 -9.76 14.99
C PHE A 101 8.67 -10.27 16.34
N TYR A 102 9.81 -10.94 16.36
CA TYR A 102 10.35 -11.58 17.56
C TYR A 102 11.76 -11.09 17.89
N LYS A 103 12.04 -10.95 19.17
CA LYS A 103 13.37 -10.71 19.74
C LYS A 103 13.79 -11.92 20.57
N LEU A 104 15.02 -12.39 20.38
CA LEU A 104 15.61 -13.43 21.20
C LEU A 104 16.11 -12.85 22.53
N ASP A 105 15.71 -13.48 23.63
CA ASP A 105 16.30 -13.22 24.94
C ASP A 105 17.73 -13.80 25.00
N PRO A 106 18.76 -12.97 25.29
CA PRO A 106 20.14 -13.43 25.43
C PRO A 106 20.36 -14.55 26.46
N ALA A 107 19.42 -14.78 27.38
CA ALA A 107 19.45 -15.92 28.29
C ALA A 107 19.49 -17.27 27.56
N PHE A 108 18.85 -17.39 26.39
CA PHE A 108 18.88 -18.63 25.61
C PHE A 108 20.29 -18.99 25.16
N CYS A 109 21.07 -17.99 24.71
CA CYS A 109 22.45 -18.19 24.25
C CYS A 109 23.40 -18.67 25.37
N ARG A 110 22.98 -18.54 26.65
CA ARG A 110 23.74 -18.99 27.83
C ARG A 110 23.38 -20.41 28.28
N LEU A 111 22.38 -21.05 27.69
CA LEU A 111 22.02 -22.43 27.99
C LEU A 111 23.10 -23.41 27.51
N PRO A 112 23.17 -24.64 28.04
CA PRO A 112 24.00 -25.70 27.47
C PRO A 112 23.67 -25.92 25.99
N LYS A 113 24.69 -26.17 25.17
CA LYS A 113 24.49 -26.36 23.71
C LYS A 113 23.47 -27.45 23.37
N ALA A 114 23.41 -28.53 24.14
CA ALA A 114 22.40 -29.58 23.97
C ALA A 114 20.96 -29.07 24.13
N ASP A 115 20.73 -28.14 25.06
CA ASP A 115 19.41 -27.54 25.28
C ASP A 115 19.07 -26.51 24.18
N GLN A 116 20.07 -25.75 23.70
CA GLN A 116 19.90 -24.84 22.56
C GLN A 116 19.48 -25.63 21.30
N GLU A 117 20.20 -26.70 20.96
CA GLU A 117 19.89 -27.54 19.80
C GLU A 117 18.52 -28.20 19.92
N ARG A 118 18.16 -28.71 21.11
CA ARG A 118 16.82 -29.26 21.34
C ARG A 118 15.73 -28.21 21.12
N GLY A 119 15.90 -27.01 21.69
CA GLY A 119 14.93 -25.92 21.55
C GLY A 119 14.77 -25.44 20.10
N LYS A 120 15.86 -25.35 19.34
CA LYS A 120 15.82 -25.04 17.90
C LYS A 120 15.05 -26.10 17.12
N LYS A 121 15.36 -27.38 17.35
CA LYS A 121 14.72 -28.48 16.64
C LYS A 121 13.21 -28.52 16.90
N GLU A 122 12.79 -28.38 18.15
CA GLU A 122 11.37 -28.30 18.52
C GLU A 122 10.67 -27.13 17.82
N PHE A 123 11.30 -25.96 17.79
CA PHE A 123 10.75 -24.78 17.11
C PHE A 123 10.65 -24.98 15.60
N MET A 124 11.69 -25.51 14.97
CA MET A 124 11.70 -25.83 13.53
C MET A 124 10.63 -26.84 13.15
N THR A 125 10.43 -27.90 13.96
CA THR A 125 9.38 -28.89 13.71
C THR A 125 7.99 -28.24 13.67
N VAL A 126 7.71 -27.26 14.53
CA VAL A 126 6.43 -26.53 14.48
C VAL A 126 6.34 -25.67 13.22
N LEU A 127 7.39 -24.96 12.83
CA LEU A 127 7.38 -24.16 11.60
C LEU A 127 7.13 -25.03 10.36
N GLU A 128 7.84 -26.15 10.24
CA GLU A 128 7.67 -27.12 9.16
C GLU A 128 6.28 -27.75 9.13
N GLU A 129 5.65 -28.00 10.28
CA GLU A 129 4.26 -28.49 10.35
C GLU A 129 3.30 -27.53 9.64
N TYR A 130 3.47 -26.22 9.86
CA TYR A 130 2.60 -25.19 9.28
C TYR A 130 2.95 -24.87 7.82
N ASP A 131 4.24 -24.89 7.47
CA ASP A 131 4.71 -24.68 6.09
C ASP A 131 4.21 -25.77 5.14
N ASN A 132 4.18 -27.03 5.61
CA ASN A 132 3.65 -28.16 4.85
C ASN A 132 2.11 -28.26 4.89
N SER A 133 1.42 -27.32 5.53
CA SER A 133 -0.04 -27.35 5.67
C SER A 133 -0.73 -26.36 4.75
N ASP A 134 -1.91 -26.72 4.22
CA ASP A 134 -2.75 -25.80 3.43
C ASP A 134 -3.49 -24.75 4.30
N LYS A 135 -3.17 -24.67 5.60
CA LYS A 135 -3.88 -23.81 6.56
C LYS A 135 -3.41 -22.37 6.51
N MET A 136 -2.13 -22.16 6.19
CA MET A 136 -1.56 -20.82 6.07
C MET A 136 -0.37 -20.80 5.14
N ILE A 137 -0.13 -19.66 4.51
CA ILE A 137 1.14 -19.34 3.88
C ILE A 137 2.04 -18.78 4.96
N LEU A 138 3.26 -19.32 5.07
CA LEU A 138 4.25 -18.93 6.05
C LEU A 138 5.53 -18.49 5.34
N LEU A 139 6.02 -17.29 5.66
CA LEU A 139 7.31 -16.80 5.18
C LEU A 139 8.13 -16.29 6.37
N SER A 140 9.44 -16.42 6.26
CA SER A 140 10.39 -15.98 7.27
C SER A 140 11.34 -14.92 6.77
N TYR A 141 11.67 -14.02 7.68
CA TYR A 141 12.62 -12.94 7.42
C TYR A 141 13.53 -12.75 8.62
N THR A 142 14.75 -12.31 8.34
CA THR A 142 15.72 -11.87 9.36
C THR A 142 15.89 -10.36 9.33
N MET A 143 16.12 -9.79 10.51
CA MET A 143 16.41 -8.38 10.76
C MET A 143 17.66 -8.23 11.65
N VAL A 144 18.37 -9.33 11.92
CA VAL A 144 19.58 -9.34 12.76
C VAL A 144 20.61 -8.38 12.16
N GLY A 145 21.04 -7.41 12.98
CA GLY A 145 21.98 -6.37 12.56
C GLY A 145 21.37 -5.18 11.79
N ILE A 146 20.06 -5.21 11.51
CA ILE A 146 19.34 -4.13 10.81
C ILE A 146 18.55 -3.29 11.82
N ARG A 147 17.77 -3.94 12.69
CA ARG A 147 16.94 -3.28 13.69
C ARG A 147 17.27 -3.81 15.08
N ALA A 148 17.34 -2.92 16.07
CA ALA A 148 17.83 -3.29 17.41
C ALA A 148 16.80 -4.10 18.23
N ASP A 149 15.51 -3.79 18.05
CA ASP A 149 14.40 -4.30 18.84
C ASP A 149 13.78 -5.60 18.29
N ALA A 150 14.14 -6.06 17.09
CA ALA A 150 13.60 -7.28 16.49
C ALA A 150 14.68 -8.06 15.72
N ASP A 151 14.65 -9.40 15.81
CA ASP A 151 15.65 -10.28 15.19
C ASP A 151 15.07 -11.05 14.01
N ILE A 152 13.88 -11.64 14.15
CA ILE A 152 13.20 -12.39 13.08
C ILE A 152 11.74 -11.99 12.97
N MET A 153 11.16 -12.19 11.78
CA MET A 153 9.75 -11.93 11.52
C MET A 153 9.13 -13.09 10.75
N LEU A 154 7.90 -13.45 11.13
CA LEU A 154 7.07 -14.41 10.41
C LEU A 154 5.90 -13.68 9.75
N TRP A 155 5.80 -13.78 8.44
CA TRP A 155 4.63 -13.34 7.67
C TRP A 155 3.70 -14.52 7.46
N ARG A 156 2.50 -14.40 8.03
CA ARG A 156 1.49 -15.46 8.09
C ARG A 156 0.23 -15.01 7.38
N ILE A 157 -0.28 -15.81 6.45
CA ILE A 157 -1.50 -15.50 5.70
C ILE A 157 -2.43 -16.69 5.80
N SER A 158 -3.65 -16.48 6.28
CA SER A 158 -4.63 -17.57 6.43
C SER A 158 -6.04 -17.08 6.14
N TYR A 159 -6.93 -18.01 5.84
CA TYR A 159 -8.37 -17.75 5.78
C TYR A 159 -9.05 -17.88 7.14
N GLU A 160 -8.35 -18.38 8.17
CA GLU A 160 -8.86 -18.56 9.53
C GLU A 160 -7.94 -17.84 10.51
N LEU A 161 -8.51 -16.98 11.35
CA LEU A 161 -7.75 -16.15 12.29
C LEU A 161 -7.13 -16.99 13.41
N GLU A 162 -7.86 -18.04 13.83
CA GLU A 162 -7.52 -18.95 14.92
C GLU A 162 -6.22 -19.71 14.64
N GLU A 163 -5.86 -19.91 13.37
CA GLU A 163 -4.61 -20.59 13.00
C GLU A 163 -3.37 -19.83 13.47
N PHE A 164 -3.41 -18.48 13.47
CA PHE A 164 -2.31 -17.67 14.02
C PHE A 164 -2.16 -17.89 15.54
N GLN A 165 -3.28 -17.98 16.26
CA GLN A 165 -3.28 -18.21 17.71
C GLN A 165 -2.76 -19.62 18.04
N LYS A 166 -3.25 -20.65 17.33
CA LYS A 166 -2.83 -22.05 17.51
C LYS A 166 -1.33 -22.21 17.24
N MET A 167 -0.84 -21.67 16.12
CA MET A 167 0.59 -21.71 15.76
C MET A 167 1.43 -21.01 16.84
N THR A 168 1.06 -19.79 17.24
CA THR A 168 1.82 -19.04 18.26
C THR A 168 1.85 -19.79 19.59
N THR A 169 0.75 -20.45 19.97
CA THR A 169 0.69 -21.27 21.19
C THR A 169 1.66 -22.44 21.13
N LYS A 170 1.69 -23.17 20.01
CA LYS A 170 2.63 -24.27 19.80
C LYS A 170 4.08 -23.79 19.82
N LEU A 171 4.39 -22.69 19.13
CA LEU A 171 5.74 -22.11 19.14
C LEU A 171 6.18 -21.77 20.57
N ARG A 172 5.32 -21.13 21.37
CA ARG A 172 5.61 -20.78 22.77
C ARG A 172 5.83 -21.97 23.70
N GLN A 173 5.37 -23.17 23.33
CA GLN A 173 5.61 -24.39 24.11
C GLN A 173 6.98 -25.02 23.84
N THR A 174 7.70 -24.58 22.82
CA THR A 174 9.03 -25.10 22.47
C THR A 174 10.14 -24.48 23.32
N GLY A 175 11.27 -25.18 23.43
CA GLY A 175 12.44 -24.69 24.17
C GLY A 175 12.92 -23.30 23.70
N LEU A 176 13.01 -23.05 22.39
CA LEU A 176 13.38 -21.74 21.86
C LEU A 176 12.26 -20.71 21.99
N GLY A 177 11.00 -21.09 21.72
CA GLY A 177 9.88 -20.15 21.73
C GLY A 177 9.60 -19.51 23.08
N THR A 178 9.98 -20.15 24.19
CA THR A 178 9.91 -19.54 25.54
C THR A 178 10.84 -18.34 25.73
N TYR A 179 11.87 -18.20 24.90
CA TYR A 179 12.85 -17.11 24.91
C TYR A 179 12.63 -16.11 23.76
N LEU A 180 11.56 -16.26 22.97
CA LEU A 180 11.21 -15.33 21.91
C LEU A 180 10.13 -14.37 22.40
N THR A 181 10.49 -13.10 22.56
CA THR A 181 9.54 -12.03 22.89
C THR A 181 8.91 -11.49 21.61
N VAL A 182 7.59 -11.43 21.54
CA VAL A 182 6.88 -10.73 20.45
C VAL A 182 7.00 -9.24 20.71
N VAL A 183 7.72 -8.52 19.86
CA VAL A 183 7.94 -7.07 20.02
C VAL A 183 6.90 -6.23 19.30
N THR A 184 6.40 -6.74 18.19
CA THR A 184 5.33 -6.13 17.41
C THR A 184 4.57 -7.23 16.69
N SER A 185 3.26 -7.07 16.55
CA SER A 185 2.43 -7.94 15.73
C SER A 185 1.42 -7.07 15.01
N TYR A 186 1.41 -7.14 13.69
CA TYR A 186 0.40 -6.45 12.89
C TYR A 186 -0.64 -7.44 12.39
N LEU A 187 -1.92 -7.18 12.69
CA LEU A 187 -3.05 -7.93 12.15
C LEU A 187 -3.80 -7.08 11.12
N SER A 188 -4.06 -7.66 9.95
CA SER A 188 -4.79 -7.01 8.88
C SER A 188 -5.55 -8.02 8.02
N MET A 189 -6.32 -7.53 7.05
CA MET A 189 -7.09 -8.34 6.12
C MET A 189 -6.96 -7.82 4.69
N THR A 190 -6.99 -8.71 3.70
CA THR A 190 -7.08 -8.31 2.29
C THR A 190 -8.42 -7.65 2.00
N LYS A 191 -8.42 -6.64 1.13
CA LYS A 191 -9.63 -5.92 0.73
C LYS A 191 -9.36 -5.24 -0.61
N ARG A 192 -10.37 -5.24 -1.50
CA ARG A 192 -10.31 -4.49 -2.76
C ARG A 192 -10.11 -3.01 -2.47
N SER A 193 -9.20 -2.37 -3.22
CA SER A 193 -8.99 -0.92 -3.16
C SER A 193 -10.26 -0.18 -3.56
N ILE A 194 -10.54 0.93 -2.87
CA ILE A 194 -11.62 1.86 -3.25
C ILE A 194 -11.20 2.86 -4.32
N TYR A 195 -9.88 2.96 -4.57
CA TYR A 195 -9.27 3.82 -5.58
C TYR A 195 -8.84 2.98 -6.78
N GLN A 196 -9.16 3.48 -7.97
CA GLN A 196 -8.78 2.86 -9.23
C GLN A 196 -7.44 3.41 -9.70
N ASP A 197 -6.58 2.54 -10.23
CA ASP A 197 -5.40 2.97 -10.97
C ASP A 197 -5.81 3.25 -12.42
N MET A 198 -5.93 4.54 -12.75
CA MET A 198 -6.30 4.98 -14.09
C MET A 198 -5.13 4.93 -15.08
N PHE A 199 -3.89 4.80 -14.60
CA PHE A 199 -2.70 4.77 -15.43
C PHE A 199 -2.38 3.35 -15.90
N ASN A 200 -2.80 2.35 -15.12
CA ASN A 200 -2.62 0.95 -15.46
C ASN A 200 -3.89 0.14 -15.11
N PRO A 201 -4.97 0.26 -15.90
CA PRO A 201 -6.23 -0.42 -15.62
C PRO A 201 -6.15 -1.95 -15.75
N GLU A 202 -5.13 -2.48 -16.43
CA GLU A 202 -4.84 -3.92 -16.49
C GLU A 202 -4.05 -4.42 -15.26
N HIS A 203 -3.42 -3.52 -14.49
CA HIS A 203 -2.83 -3.80 -13.17
C HIS A 203 -3.86 -3.73 -12.04
N GLU A 204 -5.10 -4.16 -12.26
CA GLU A 204 -5.90 -4.69 -11.14
C GLU A 204 -5.24 -6.00 -10.69
N GLU A 205 -4.08 -5.90 -10.01
CA GLU A 205 -3.56 -6.99 -9.21
C GLU A 205 -4.71 -7.41 -8.28
N ASP A 206 -5.00 -8.71 -8.22
CA ASP A 206 -6.04 -9.23 -7.36
C ASP A 206 -5.64 -9.02 -5.89
N ARG A 207 -5.90 -7.82 -5.36
CA ARG A 207 -5.57 -7.42 -3.98
C ARG A 207 -6.42 -8.15 -2.94
N THR A 208 -7.29 -9.07 -3.38
CA THR A 208 -8.03 -9.95 -2.47
C THR A 208 -7.24 -11.21 -2.13
N HIS A 209 -6.23 -11.56 -2.93
CA HIS A 209 -5.35 -12.70 -2.75
C HIS A 209 -3.87 -12.30 -2.85
N ILE A 210 -3.12 -12.44 -1.74
CA ILE A 210 -1.69 -12.10 -1.72
C ILE A 210 -0.87 -13.27 -2.25
N ILE A 211 0.04 -12.98 -3.19
CA ILE A 211 1.13 -13.87 -3.61
C ILE A 211 2.45 -13.29 -3.08
N PRO A 212 2.88 -13.68 -1.87
CA PRO A 212 4.07 -13.11 -1.21
C PRO A 212 5.36 -13.80 -1.68
N GLY A 213 6.51 -13.26 -1.26
CA GLY A 213 7.81 -13.93 -1.32
C GLY A 213 8.51 -13.83 -2.68
N LYS A 214 8.21 -12.80 -3.47
CA LYS A 214 8.78 -12.66 -4.83
C LYS A 214 10.08 -11.87 -4.91
N ALA A 215 10.49 -11.24 -3.81
CA ALA A 215 11.68 -10.41 -3.77
C ALA A 215 12.47 -10.61 -2.47
N LYS A 216 13.75 -10.24 -2.50
CA LYS A 216 14.70 -10.45 -1.39
C LYS A 216 14.44 -9.55 -0.18
N TYR A 217 14.03 -8.30 -0.39
CA TYR A 217 13.82 -7.35 0.70
C TYR A 217 12.34 -7.04 0.88
N LEU A 218 11.96 -6.87 2.15
CA LEU A 218 10.61 -6.55 2.54
C LEU A 218 10.62 -5.38 3.54
N PHE A 219 9.82 -4.35 3.25
CA PHE A 219 9.66 -3.17 4.10
C PHE A 219 8.22 -3.10 4.59
N ILE A 220 8.01 -3.13 5.90
CA ILE A 220 6.67 -3.18 6.50
C ILE A 220 6.49 -2.04 7.49
N TYR A 221 5.36 -1.35 7.40
CA TYR A 221 4.96 -0.37 8.41
C TYR A 221 3.43 -0.23 8.51
N PRO A 222 2.92 0.16 9.69
CA PRO A 222 1.52 0.46 9.88
C PRO A 222 1.25 1.86 9.32
N PHE A 223 0.02 2.12 8.90
CA PHE A 223 -0.37 3.42 8.38
C PHE A 223 -1.70 3.87 8.97
N VAL A 224 -1.73 5.12 9.44
CA VAL A 224 -2.90 5.78 9.99
C VAL A 224 -3.09 7.11 9.28
N LYS A 225 -4.28 7.33 8.71
CA LYS A 225 -4.69 8.62 8.15
C LYS A 225 -5.33 9.48 9.24
N LYS A 226 -5.12 10.78 9.15
CA LYS A 226 -5.84 11.77 9.96
C LYS A 226 -7.34 11.72 9.67
N ARG A 227 -8.18 12.07 10.65
CA ARG A 227 -9.64 12.04 10.53
C ARG A 227 -10.17 12.91 9.39
N GLU A 228 -9.53 14.03 9.12
CA GLU A 228 -9.87 14.96 8.04
C GLU A 228 -9.86 14.27 6.67
N TRP A 229 -9.00 13.27 6.46
CA TRP A 229 -8.98 12.46 5.25
C TRP A 229 -10.36 11.84 4.96
N TYR A 230 -10.99 11.30 6.00
CA TYR A 230 -12.27 10.61 5.88
C TYR A 230 -13.46 11.55 5.70
N LEU A 231 -13.29 12.84 6.01
CA LEU A 231 -14.28 13.88 5.77
C LEU A 231 -14.23 14.42 4.34
N LEU A 232 -13.16 14.12 3.58
CA LEU A 232 -13.07 14.48 2.17
C LEU A 232 -14.02 13.63 1.32
N THR A 233 -14.55 14.26 0.28
CA THR A 233 -15.34 13.57 -0.73
C THR A 233 -14.53 12.46 -1.41
N LYS A 234 -15.17 11.40 -1.88
CA LYS A 234 -14.50 10.31 -2.63
C LYS A 234 -13.74 10.85 -3.85
N PHE A 235 -14.27 11.87 -4.53
CA PHE A 235 -13.64 12.47 -5.70
C PHE A 235 -12.33 13.20 -5.33
N THR A 236 -12.36 13.99 -4.26
CA THR A 236 -11.15 14.66 -3.74
C THR A 236 -10.10 13.63 -3.34
N ARG A 237 -10.49 12.56 -2.63
CA ARG A 237 -9.56 11.50 -2.25
C ARG A 237 -8.99 10.77 -3.47
N GLN A 238 -9.79 10.49 -4.49
CA GLN A 238 -9.31 9.88 -5.73
C GLN A 238 -8.26 10.77 -6.39
N GLY A 239 -8.50 12.08 -6.56
CA GLY A 239 -7.52 12.98 -7.18
C GLY A 239 -6.19 13.05 -6.42
N ILE A 240 -6.23 13.04 -5.08
CA ILE A 240 -5.02 12.96 -4.25
C ILE A 240 -4.31 11.60 -4.42
N MET A 241 -5.08 10.51 -4.49
CA MET A 241 -4.52 9.18 -4.73
C MET A 241 -4.00 8.99 -6.15
N ASP A 242 -4.53 9.69 -7.16
CA ASP A 242 -4.04 9.64 -8.53
C ASP A 242 -2.60 10.18 -8.60
N GLU A 243 -2.31 11.27 -7.89
CA GLU A 243 -0.93 11.78 -7.73
C GLU A 243 -0.03 10.75 -7.04
N HIS A 244 -0.50 10.17 -5.93
CA HIS A 244 0.24 9.16 -5.18
C HIS A 244 0.56 7.91 -6.04
N ILE A 245 -0.42 7.43 -6.81
CA ILE A 245 -0.28 6.30 -7.73
C ILE A 245 0.69 6.66 -8.85
N TYR A 246 0.60 7.87 -9.42
CA TYR A 246 1.50 8.34 -10.46
C TYR A 246 2.96 8.32 -10.00
N VAL A 247 3.24 8.81 -8.78
CA VAL A 247 4.58 8.77 -8.19
C VAL A 247 5.01 7.32 -7.94
N GLY A 248 4.13 6.47 -7.37
CA GLY A 248 4.42 5.06 -7.15
C GLY A 248 4.78 4.29 -8.43
N ASN A 249 4.10 4.57 -9.53
CA ASN A 249 4.33 3.92 -10.82
C ASN A 249 5.69 4.28 -11.46
N LYS A 250 6.43 5.28 -10.93
CA LYS A 250 7.83 5.53 -11.33
C LYS A 250 8.79 4.45 -10.81
N TYR A 251 8.37 3.62 -9.85
CA TYR A 251 9.18 2.61 -9.18
C TYR A 251 8.63 1.19 -9.41
N PRO A 252 8.65 0.67 -10.66
CA PRO A 252 8.05 -0.62 -11.00
C PRO A 252 8.77 -1.83 -10.37
N SER A 253 9.99 -1.63 -9.87
CA SER A 253 10.77 -2.62 -9.12
C SER A 253 10.26 -2.86 -7.69
N VAL A 254 9.34 -2.01 -7.20
CA VAL A 254 8.79 -2.08 -5.85
C VAL A 254 7.34 -2.55 -5.93
N LYS A 255 7.08 -3.75 -5.41
CA LYS A 255 5.74 -4.33 -5.36
C LYS A 255 5.08 -4.02 -4.02
N LEU A 256 3.86 -3.49 -4.04
CA LEU A 256 3.12 -3.10 -2.84
C LEU A 256 2.02 -4.11 -2.49
N ASN A 257 2.07 -4.66 -1.29
CA ASN A 257 0.98 -5.42 -0.67
C ASN A 257 0.31 -4.56 0.40
N THR A 258 -0.86 -3.98 0.10
CA THR A 258 -1.64 -3.20 1.07
C THR A 258 -2.75 -4.04 1.70
N THR A 259 -2.83 -4.03 3.02
CA THR A 259 -3.86 -4.72 3.81
C THR A 259 -4.50 -3.77 4.82
N TYR A 260 -5.68 -4.11 5.33
CA TYR A 260 -6.54 -3.19 6.08
C TYR A 260 -6.83 -3.72 7.50
N SER A 261 -6.85 -2.82 8.48
CA SER A 261 -6.93 -3.19 9.91
C SER A 261 -8.00 -2.45 10.71
N PHE A 262 -8.91 -1.73 10.03
CA PHE A 262 -10.00 -1.01 10.66
C PHE A 262 -10.80 -1.87 11.66
N GLY A 263 -10.71 -1.51 12.95
CA GLY A 263 -11.46 -2.14 14.03
C GLY A 263 -10.93 -3.50 14.51
N ILE A 264 -9.85 -4.01 13.91
CA ILE A 264 -9.20 -5.27 14.31
C ILE A 264 -7.78 -5.08 14.84
N ASP A 265 -7.18 -3.90 14.62
CA ASP A 265 -5.90 -3.48 15.19
C ASP A 265 -5.86 -1.94 15.36
N ASP A 266 -4.77 -1.41 15.93
CA ASP A 266 -4.60 0.01 16.30
C ASP A 266 -4.28 0.95 15.13
N PHE A 267 -4.24 0.42 13.91
CA PHE A 267 -3.92 1.16 12.68
C PHE A 267 -4.93 0.82 11.58
N GLU A 268 -4.88 1.58 10.49
CA GLU A 268 -5.87 1.50 9.43
C GLU A 268 -5.41 0.61 8.28
N PHE A 269 -4.11 0.65 8.00
CA PHE A 269 -3.47 -0.17 6.97
C PHE A 269 -2.17 -0.76 7.49
N VAL A 270 -1.77 -1.88 6.91
CA VAL A 270 -0.38 -2.36 6.93
C VAL A 270 0.08 -2.40 5.49
N VAL A 271 1.18 -1.70 5.21
CA VAL A 271 1.79 -1.65 3.89
C VAL A 271 3.08 -2.42 3.91
N ALA A 272 3.20 -3.38 3.00
CA ALA A 272 4.33 -4.30 2.88
C ALA A 272 4.89 -4.23 1.45
N PHE A 273 6.08 -3.64 1.31
CA PHE A 273 6.74 -3.43 0.02
C PHE A 273 7.83 -4.48 -0.20
N GLU A 274 7.75 -5.21 -1.31
CA GLU A 274 8.72 -6.21 -1.75
C GLU A 274 9.58 -5.63 -2.87
N THR A 275 10.91 -5.74 -2.77
CA THR A 275 11.84 -5.37 -3.85
C THR A 275 13.21 -6.05 -3.70
N ASP A 276 13.94 -6.20 -4.79
CA ASP A 276 15.36 -6.59 -4.77
C ASP A 276 16.31 -5.39 -4.66
N TYR A 277 15.77 -4.17 -4.72
CA TYR A 277 16.52 -2.90 -4.79
C TYR A 277 16.11 -1.95 -3.65
N PRO A 278 16.73 -2.04 -2.46
CA PRO A 278 16.40 -1.20 -1.31
C PRO A 278 16.45 0.31 -1.57
N GLN A 279 17.35 0.75 -2.46
CA GLN A 279 17.47 2.16 -2.83
C GLN A 279 16.20 2.69 -3.52
N ASP A 280 15.54 1.86 -4.33
CA ASP A 280 14.32 2.25 -5.03
C ASP A 280 13.16 2.47 -4.03
N PHE A 281 13.11 1.67 -2.96
CA PHE A 281 12.13 1.88 -1.89
C PHE A 281 12.42 3.15 -1.09
N LEU A 282 13.69 3.45 -0.81
CA LEU A 282 14.09 4.68 -0.12
C LEU A 282 13.67 5.91 -0.92
N ASP A 283 13.99 5.94 -2.21
CA ASP A 283 13.66 7.04 -3.12
C ASP A 283 12.14 7.17 -3.32
N LEU A 284 11.43 6.05 -3.47
CA LEU A 284 9.96 6.02 -3.53
C LEU A 284 9.33 6.69 -2.31
N VAL A 285 9.73 6.30 -1.10
CA VAL A 285 9.16 6.87 0.14
C VAL A 285 9.52 8.35 0.28
N MET A 286 10.71 8.76 -0.18
CA MET A 286 11.10 10.17 -0.22
C MET A 286 10.17 10.97 -1.15
N ASP A 287 9.97 10.54 -2.39
CA ASP A 287 9.08 11.22 -3.35
C ASP A 287 7.62 11.25 -2.86
N LEU A 288 7.14 10.16 -2.26
CA LEU A 288 5.78 10.08 -1.74
C LEU A 288 5.51 11.10 -0.63
N ARG A 289 6.54 11.54 0.11
CA ARG A 289 6.40 12.58 1.16
C ARG A 289 6.07 13.95 0.59
N GLU A 290 6.40 14.21 -0.68
CA GLU A 290 6.14 15.48 -1.35
C GLU A 290 4.71 15.57 -1.92
N THR A 291 3.98 14.45 -1.98
CA THR A 291 2.59 14.42 -2.47
C THR A 291 1.59 15.05 -1.50
N GLU A 292 0.46 15.56 -2.00
CA GLU A 292 -0.60 16.15 -1.17
C GLU A 292 -1.18 15.12 -0.18
N GLY A 293 -1.14 13.84 -0.55
CA GLY A 293 -1.58 12.72 0.31
C GLY A 293 -0.79 12.58 1.61
N SER A 294 0.46 13.05 1.64
CA SER A 294 1.36 13.04 2.81
C SER A 294 0.83 13.89 3.96
N ARG A 295 0.13 14.99 3.67
CA ARG A 295 -0.44 15.90 4.69
C ARG A 295 -1.47 15.23 5.60
N PHE A 296 -2.07 14.15 5.12
CA PHE A 296 -3.08 13.35 5.83
C PHE A 296 -2.50 12.15 6.56
N THR A 297 -1.18 11.97 6.58
CA THR A 297 -0.53 10.92 7.38
C THR A 297 -0.49 11.35 8.85
N GLU A 298 -1.05 10.51 9.73
CA GLU A 298 -0.96 10.68 11.19
C GLU A 298 0.21 9.86 11.76
N ARG A 299 0.33 8.60 11.32
CA ARG A 299 1.40 7.70 11.76
C ARG A 299 1.74 6.70 10.65
N ASP A 300 3.02 6.56 10.35
CA ASP A 300 3.59 5.61 9.38
C ASP A 300 4.81 4.85 9.94
N THR A 301 4.92 4.78 11.27
CA THR A 301 6.02 4.14 12.01
C THR A 301 5.48 3.22 13.11
N PRO A 302 6.25 2.21 13.56
CA PRO A 302 7.62 1.87 13.15
C PRO A 302 7.73 1.14 11.79
N ILE A 303 8.84 1.38 11.08
CA ILE A 303 9.19 0.73 9.82
C ILE A 303 10.18 -0.42 10.06
N PHE A 304 9.87 -1.61 9.55
CA PHE A 304 10.74 -2.78 9.62
C PHE A 304 11.32 -3.11 8.25
N THR A 305 12.65 -3.13 8.17
CA THR A 305 13.41 -3.60 6.99
C THR A 305 13.83 -5.05 7.23
N CYS A 306 13.39 -5.94 6.35
CA CYS A 306 13.49 -7.39 6.51
C CYS A 306 14.20 -8.01 5.29
N ILE A 307 15.02 -9.04 5.52
CA ILE A 307 15.66 -9.83 4.47
C ILE A 307 14.98 -11.20 4.43
N ALA A 308 14.47 -11.58 3.25
CA ALA A 308 13.84 -12.88 3.03
C ALA A 308 14.89 -14.00 3.13
N VAL A 309 14.56 -15.03 3.91
CA VAL A 309 15.42 -16.20 4.15
C VAL A 309 14.53 -17.42 4.35
N SER A 310 15.09 -18.63 4.20
CA SER A 310 14.37 -19.86 4.55
C SER A 310 14.03 -19.91 6.04
N LEU A 311 13.09 -20.79 6.44
CA LEU A 311 12.73 -20.96 7.86
C LEU A 311 13.96 -21.36 8.69
N GLU A 312 14.78 -22.27 8.14
CA GLU A 312 16.03 -22.73 8.76
C GLU A 312 17.05 -21.60 8.89
N ASP A 313 17.24 -20.80 7.83
CA ASP A 313 18.16 -19.67 7.85
C ASP A 313 17.70 -18.56 8.81
N ALA A 314 16.40 -18.33 8.94
CA ALA A 314 15.86 -17.37 9.91
C ALA A 314 16.23 -17.76 11.34
N VAL A 315 16.01 -19.02 11.72
CA VAL A 315 16.37 -19.52 13.05
C VAL A 315 17.90 -19.54 13.23
N SER A 316 18.64 -19.93 12.21
CA SER A 316 20.12 -19.93 12.24
C SER A 316 20.70 -18.52 12.38
N SER A 317 20.05 -17.50 11.79
CA SER A 317 20.48 -16.10 11.86
C SER A 317 20.49 -15.54 13.28
N LEU A 318 19.78 -16.16 14.22
CA LEU A 318 19.79 -15.81 15.64
C LEU A 318 21.15 -16.08 16.33
N GLY A 319 22.10 -16.73 15.64
CA GLY A 319 23.47 -16.96 16.13
C GLY A 319 23.56 -17.99 17.26
N ILE A 320 22.55 -18.85 17.37
CA ILE A 320 22.43 -19.89 18.39
C ILE A 320 22.94 -21.20 17.86
#